data_AF-A0A9D5R913-F1
#
_entry.id   AF-A0A9D5R913-F1
#
_cell.length_a   1.000
_cell.length_b   1.000
_cell.length_c   1.000
_cell.angle_alpha   90.00
_cell.angle_beta   90.00
_cell.angle_gamma   90.00
#
_symmetry.space_group_name_H-M   'P 1'
#
loop_
_entity.id
_entity.type
_entity.pdbx_description
1 polymer ?
#
loop_
_entity_poly.entity_id
_entity_poly.type
_entity_poly.pdbx_seq_one_letter_code
_entity_poly.pdbx_strand_id
1 'polypeptide(L)'
;MSRYDASEKNGLLLHAAGCEFLLKECERIEQKLRKRIDKQEEKRKAEFSSILSYRNVEEIRDEYGYGFITKEQCRSYIKLFEKGQDLLNEPLKSRESSALDVLKMIVSDLRQEIRLDRFDAMSPEEQAEERRRAEQSRRESENHKNEIKKKLKMEE
;
A
#
# COMPACT_ATOMS: atom_id res chain seq x y z
N MET A 1 32.88 29.16 10.40
CA MET A 1 31.65 28.69 9.72
C MET A 1 31.56 29.40 8.40
N SER A 2 31.78 28.68 7.30
CA SER A 2 31.98 29.23 5.96
C SER A 2 30.63 29.53 5.30
N ARG A 3 30.55 30.52 4.41
CA ARG A 3 29.34 30.75 3.57
C ARG A 3 28.96 29.52 2.74
N TYR A 4 29.91 28.62 2.48
CA TYR A 4 29.70 27.35 1.80
C TYR A 4 28.80 26.40 2.62
N ASP A 5 28.97 26.31 3.94
CA ASP A 5 28.16 25.43 4.82
C ASP A 5 26.67 25.84 4.84
N ALA A 6 26.40 27.15 4.81
CA ALA A 6 25.05 27.68 4.76
C ALA A 6 24.38 27.45 3.39
N SER A 7 25.16 27.49 2.31
CA SER A 7 24.67 27.23 0.96
C SER A 7 24.30 25.76 0.77
N GLU A 8 25.12 24.84 1.28
CA GLU A 8 24.84 23.39 1.24
C GLU A 8 23.62 23.03 2.08
N LYS A 9 23.52 23.56 3.30
CA LYS A 9 22.34 23.41 4.15
C LYS A 9 21.06 23.88 3.46
N ASN A 10 21.10 25.05 2.81
CA ASN A 10 19.95 25.57 2.06
C ASN A 10 19.60 24.68 0.86
N GLY A 11 20.60 24.09 0.20
CA GLY A 11 20.41 23.13 -0.88
C GLY A 11 19.66 21.87 -0.42
N LEU A 12 20.08 21.27 0.70
CA LEU A 12 19.43 20.10 1.30
C LEU A 12 17.98 20.40 1.69
N LEU A 13 17.73 21.54 2.34
CA LEU A 13 16.36 21.93 2.72
C LEU A 13 15.46 22.19 1.50
N LEU A 14 16.01 22.73 0.42
CA LEU A 14 15.27 22.93 -0.82
C LEU A 14 14.94 21.59 -1.50
N HIS A 15 15.88 20.65 -1.51
CA HIS A 15 15.65 19.29 -2.01
C HIS A 15 14.55 18.58 -1.21
N ALA A 16 14.64 18.60 0.13
CA ALA A 16 13.60 18.06 1.01
C ALA A 16 12.22 18.67 0.72
N ALA A 17 12.14 20.00 0.55
CA ALA A 17 10.88 20.67 0.20
C ALA A 17 10.32 20.22 -1.16
N GLY A 18 11.19 19.96 -2.14
CA GLY A 18 10.80 19.36 -3.43
C GLY A 18 10.25 17.94 -3.26
N CYS A 19 10.90 17.11 -2.46
CA CYS A 19 10.40 15.77 -2.14
C CYS A 19 9.06 15.81 -1.39
N GLU A 20 8.86 16.76 -0.47
CA GLU A 20 7.57 16.97 0.22
C GLU A 20 6.46 17.39 -0.74
N PHE A 21 6.78 18.21 -1.73
CA PHE A 21 5.84 18.56 -2.78
C PHE A 21 5.42 17.32 -3.58
N LEU A 22 6.38 16.50 -4.03
CA LEU A 22 6.09 15.24 -4.73
C LEU A 22 5.30 14.26 -3.86
N LEU A 23 5.61 14.18 -2.57
CA LEU A 23 4.89 13.33 -1.62
C LEU A 23 3.39 13.68 -1.58
N LYS A 24 3.05 14.97 -1.53
CA LYS A 24 1.64 15.43 -1.56
C LYS A 24 0.94 15.06 -2.88
N GLU A 25 1.63 15.13 -4.01
CA GLU A 25 1.06 14.69 -5.28
C GLU A 25 0.86 13.17 -5.31
N CYS A 26 1.81 12.41 -4.76
CA CYS A 26 1.69 10.96 -4.62
C CYS A 26 0.48 10.57 -3.75
N GLU A 27 0.24 11.25 -2.63
CA GLU A 27 -0.93 11.00 -1.77
C GLU A 27 -2.26 11.19 -2.53
N ARG A 28 -2.35 12.21 -3.41
CA ARG A 28 -3.54 12.41 -4.25
C ARG A 28 -3.73 11.29 -5.26
N ILE A 29 -2.64 10.79 -5.85
CA ILE A 29 -2.68 9.66 -6.79
C ILE A 29 -3.08 8.38 -6.04
N GLU A 30 -2.53 8.15 -4.86
CA GLU A 30 -2.87 7.02 -3.98
C GLU A 30 -4.37 6.98 -3.70
N GLN A 31 -4.96 8.11 -3.29
CA GLN A 31 -6.41 8.20 -3.06
C GLN A 31 -7.23 7.87 -4.31
N LYS A 32 -6.79 8.32 -5.50
CA LYS A 32 -7.47 8.00 -6.76
C LYS A 32 -7.36 6.52 -7.10
N LEU A 33 -6.21 5.90 -6.87
CA LEU A 33 -6.01 4.46 -7.12
C LEU A 33 -6.84 3.61 -6.17
N ARG A 34 -6.83 3.91 -4.86
CA ARG A 34 -7.66 3.22 -3.87
C ARG A 34 -9.14 3.26 -4.23
N LYS A 35 -9.68 4.44 -4.54
CA LYS A 35 -11.08 4.57 -4.98
C LYS A 35 -11.42 3.72 -6.21
N ARG A 36 -10.47 3.56 -7.15
CA ARG A 36 -10.67 2.70 -8.33
C ARG A 36 -10.64 1.22 -7.96
N ILE A 37 -9.74 0.81 -7.08
CA ILE A 37 -9.65 -0.56 -6.55
C ILE A 37 -10.93 -0.89 -5.78
N ASP A 38 -11.36 -0.03 -4.85
CA ASP A 38 -12.60 -0.22 -4.08
C ASP A 38 -13.79 -0.40 -5.03
N LYS A 39 -13.90 0.43 -6.08
CA LYS A 39 -14.96 0.29 -7.09
C LYS A 39 -14.87 -1.02 -7.88
N GLN A 40 -13.66 -1.50 -8.18
CA GLN A 40 -13.48 -2.81 -8.83
C GLN A 40 -13.89 -3.95 -7.90
N GLU A 41 -13.54 -3.87 -6.62
CA GLU A 41 -13.93 -4.85 -5.60
C GLU A 41 -15.44 -4.87 -5.38
N GLU A 42 -16.09 -3.72 -5.26
CA GLU A 42 -17.55 -3.63 -5.15
C GLU A 42 -18.24 -4.20 -6.40
N LYS A 43 -17.70 -3.90 -7.60
CA LYS A 43 -18.22 -4.51 -8.84
C LYS A 43 -18.05 -6.03 -8.82
N ARG A 44 -16.90 -6.55 -8.40
CA ARG A 44 -16.63 -7.99 -8.28
C ARG A 44 -17.57 -8.66 -7.28
N LYS A 45 -17.84 -8.02 -6.14
CA LYS A 45 -18.79 -8.52 -5.13
C LYS A 45 -20.22 -8.53 -5.68
N ALA A 46 -20.63 -7.49 -6.40
CA ALA A 46 -21.94 -7.45 -7.06
C ALA A 46 -22.08 -8.54 -8.13
N GLU A 47 -21.05 -8.73 -8.97
CA GLU A 47 -20.97 -9.83 -9.94
C GLU A 47 -21.06 -11.19 -9.24
N PHE A 48 -20.33 -11.40 -8.14
CA PHE A 48 -20.43 -12.63 -7.34
C PHE A 48 -21.83 -12.86 -6.78
N SER A 49 -22.47 -11.83 -6.24
CA SER A 49 -23.85 -11.93 -5.76
C SER A 49 -24.82 -12.31 -6.87
N SER A 50 -24.60 -11.85 -8.11
CA SER A 50 -25.38 -12.29 -9.26
C SER A 50 -25.08 -13.74 -9.65
N ILE A 51 -23.84 -14.21 -9.46
CA ILE A 51 -23.48 -15.60 -9.78
C ILE A 51 -24.12 -16.57 -8.79
N LEU A 52 -24.27 -16.18 -7.52
CA LEU A 52 -24.98 -16.97 -6.50
C LEU A 52 -26.47 -17.21 -6.83
N SER A 53 -27.07 -16.45 -7.75
CA SER A 53 -28.46 -16.70 -8.17
C SER A 53 -28.58 -17.84 -9.18
N TYR A 54 -27.50 -18.22 -9.86
CA TYR A 54 -27.52 -19.38 -10.75
C TYR A 54 -27.53 -20.67 -9.94
N ARG A 55 -28.33 -21.64 -10.40
CA ARG A 55 -28.47 -22.95 -9.74
C ARG A 55 -27.36 -23.91 -10.15
N ASN A 56 -26.80 -23.75 -11.33
CA ASN A 56 -25.74 -24.60 -11.87
C ASN A 56 -24.98 -23.89 -13.00
N VAL A 57 -23.86 -24.49 -13.42
CA VAL A 57 -23.02 -24.01 -14.52
C VAL A 57 -23.78 -23.93 -15.86
N GLU A 58 -24.78 -24.78 -16.07
CA GLU A 58 -25.50 -24.79 -17.34
C GLU A 58 -26.43 -23.59 -17.51
N GLU A 59 -27.04 -23.07 -16.44
CA GLU A 59 -27.76 -21.78 -16.51
C GLU A 59 -26.82 -20.63 -16.95
N ILE A 60 -25.54 -20.65 -16.53
CA ILE A 60 -24.53 -19.67 -16.96
C ILE A 60 -24.19 -19.85 -18.45
N ARG A 61 -24.13 -21.09 -18.95
CA ARG A 61 -23.88 -21.37 -20.37
C ARG A 61 -25.08 -21.01 -21.23
N ASP A 62 -26.29 -21.23 -20.74
CA ASP A 62 -27.54 -20.88 -21.41
C ASP A 62 -27.63 -19.36 -21.57
N GLU A 63 -27.32 -18.57 -20.53
CA GLU A 63 -27.27 -17.11 -20.65
C GLU A 63 -26.26 -16.61 -21.68
N TYR A 64 -25.11 -17.27 -21.80
CA TYR A 64 -24.16 -17.01 -22.88
C TYR A 64 -24.74 -17.39 -24.25
N GLY A 65 -25.42 -18.54 -24.34
CA GLY A 65 -26.09 -19.02 -25.55
C GLY A 65 -27.22 -18.10 -26.02
N TYR A 66 -27.92 -17.45 -25.09
CA TYR A 66 -28.94 -16.43 -25.36
C TYR A 66 -28.37 -15.03 -25.61
N GLY A 67 -27.07 -14.82 -25.38
CA GLY A 67 -26.37 -13.56 -25.64
C GLY A 67 -26.52 -12.50 -24.55
N PHE A 68 -26.97 -12.87 -23.34
CA PHE A 68 -27.08 -11.94 -22.20
C PHE A 68 -25.72 -11.57 -21.60
N ILE A 69 -24.73 -12.45 -21.71
CA ILE A 69 -23.37 -12.25 -21.21
C ILE A 69 -22.32 -12.50 -22.28
N THR A 70 -21.14 -11.89 -22.11
CA THR A 70 -20.00 -12.12 -23.01
C THR A 70 -19.30 -13.46 -22.73
N LYS A 71 -18.45 -13.89 -23.66
CA LYS A 71 -17.63 -15.10 -23.51
C LYS A 71 -16.66 -14.99 -22.32
N GLU A 72 -16.06 -13.82 -22.10
CA GLU A 72 -15.20 -13.54 -20.97
C GLU A 72 -15.96 -13.59 -19.64
N GLN A 73 -17.20 -13.06 -19.62
CA GLN A 73 -18.07 -13.13 -18.45
C GLN A 73 -18.47 -14.56 -18.14
N CYS A 74 -18.95 -15.33 -19.13
CA CYS A 74 -19.29 -16.75 -18.99
C CYS A 74 -18.13 -17.55 -18.39
N ARG A 75 -16.90 -17.41 -18.94
CA ARG A 75 -15.70 -18.08 -18.41
C ARG A 75 -15.38 -17.69 -16.96
N SER A 76 -15.54 -16.40 -16.63
CA SER A 76 -15.25 -15.90 -15.28
C SER A 76 -16.29 -16.38 -14.28
N TYR A 77 -17.56 -16.43 -14.68
CA TYR A 77 -18.68 -16.87 -13.86
C TYR A 77 -18.59 -18.36 -13.55
N ILE A 78 -18.27 -19.19 -14.54
CA ILE A 78 -18.04 -20.64 -14.33
C ILE A 78 -16.88 -20.86 -13.34
N LYS A 79 -15.76 -20.17 -13.52
CA LYS A 79 -14.62 -20.25 -12.58
C LYS A 79 -15.01 -19.83 -11.15
N LEU A 80 -15.83 -18.79 -11.01
CA LEU A 80 -16.35 -18.33 -9.73
C LEU A 80 -17.31 -19.33 -9.10
N PHE A 81 -18.19 -19.93 -9.90
CA PHE A 81 -19.12 -20.96 -9.45
C PHE A 81 -18.39 -22.22 -8.96
N GLU A 82 -17.34 -22.65 -9.66
CA GLU A 82 -16.54 -23.83 -9.32
C GLU A 82 -15.66 -23.63 -8.08
N LYS A 83 -15.06 -22.43 -7.91
CA LYS A 83 -14.16 -22.13 -6.78
C LYS A 83 -14.86 -21.47 -5.59
N GLY A 84 -16.12 -21.07 -5.71
CA GLY A 84 -16.90 -20.49 -4.62
C GLY A 84 -16.31 -19.19 -4.04
N GLN A 85 -16.44 -19.01 -2.72
CA GLN A 85 -16.00 -17.82 -1.99
C GLN A 85 -14.46 -17.66 -1.95
N ASP A 86 -13.68 -18.71 -2.20
CA ASP A 86 -12.22 -18.64 -2.12
C ASP A 86 -11.63 -17.64 -3.11
N LEU A 87 -12.24 -17.51 -4.30
CA LEU A 87 -11.86 -16.50 -5.28
C LEU A 87 -12.09 -15.07 -4.76
N LEU A 88 -13.13 -14.81 -3.97
CA LEU A 88 -13.38 -13.46 -3.42
C LEU A 88 -12.31 -13.03 -2.43
N ASN A 89 -11.73 -13.98 -1.71
CA ASN A 89 -10.68 -13.72 -0.73
C ASN A 89 -9.31 -13.48 -1.38
N GLU A 90 -9.13 -13.83 -2.65
CA GLU A 90 -7.92 -13.51 -3.39
C GLU A 90 -7.86 -12.00 -3.72
N PRO A 91 -6.76 -11.30 -3.35
CA PRO A 91 -6.58 -9.89 -3.67
C PRO A 91 -6.71 -9.65 -5.18
N LEU A 92 -7.47 -8.61 -5.54
CA LEU A 92 -7.68 -8.27 -6.94
C LEU A 92 -6.36 -7.77 -7.56
N LYS A 93 -5.67 -8.64 -8.32
CA LYS A 93 -4.51 -8.24 -9.10
C LYS A 93 -4.95 -7.45 -10.34
N SER A 94 -5.18 -6.14 -10.17
CA SER A 94 -5.46 -5.20 -11.25
C SER A 94 -4.29 -4.28 -11.54
N ARG A 95 -4.31 -3.63 -12.71
CA ARG A 95 -3.34 -2.58 -13.06
C ARG A 95 -3.26 -1.50 -11.98
N GLU A 96 -4.40 -1.12 -11.41
CA GLU A 96 -4.50 -0.12 -10.35
C GLU A 96 -3.85 -0.61 -9.04
N SER A 97 -4.03 -1.88 -8.67
CA SER A 97 -3.35 -2.47 -7.51
C SER A 97 -1.83 -2.49 -7.67
N SER A 98 -1.33 -2.88 -8.85
CA SER A 98 0.12 -2.88 -9.12
C SER A 98 0.70 -1.47 -9.17
N ALA A 99 -0.03 -0.51 -9.75
CA ALA A 99 0.37 0.88 -9.74
C ALA A 99 0.44 1.45 -8.31
N LEU A 100 -0.49 1.05 -7.43
CA LEU A 100 -0.48 1.45 -6.03
C LEU A 100 0.74 0.90 -5.29
N ASP A 101 1.17 -0.33 -5.58
CA ASP A 101 2.36 -0.91 -4.94
C ASP A 101 3.65 -0.20 -5.36
N VAL A 102 3.79 0.11 -6.66
CA VAL A 102 4.92 0.93 -7.15
C VAL A 102 4.90 2.32 -6.51
N LEU A 103 3.72 2.94 -6.40
CA LEU A 103 3.59 4.26 -5.77
C LEU A 103 4.00 4.24 -4.29
N LYS A 104 3.67 3.17 -3.54
CA LYS A 104 4.09 3.02 -2.14
C LYS A 104 5.61 2.95 -2.01
N MET A 105 6.30 2.30 -2.95
CA MET A 105 7.76 2.28 -2.99
C MET A 105 8.31 3.70 -3.16
N ILE A 106 7.83 4.44 -4.18
CA ILE A 106 8.23 5.83 -4.44
C ILE A 106 7.98 6.71 -3.20
N VAL A 107 6.82 6.58 -2.56
CA VAL A 107 6.47 7.32 -1.34
C VAL A 107 7.43 7.00 -0.18
N SER A 108 7.82 5.73 -0.04
CA SER A 108 8.80 5.31 0.97
C SER A 108 10.15 5.97 0.72
N ASP A 109 10.62 5.95 -0.52
CA ASP A 109 11.91 6.52 -0.91
C ASP A 109 11.90 8.05 -0.70
N LEU A 110 10.85 8.75 -1.15
CA LEU A 110 10.70 10.19 -0.90
C LEU A 110 10.73 10.54 0.58
N ARG A 111 10.06 9.76 1.44
CA ARG A 111 10.08 9.96 2.89
C ARG A 111 11.46 9.74 3.50
N GLN A 112 12.23 8.81 2.93
CA GLN A 112 13.60 8.57 3.34
C GLN A 112 14.50 9.74 2.95
N GLU A 113 14.44 10.21 1.70
CA GLU A 113 15.22 11.37 1.23
C GLU A 113 14.93 12.62 2.08
N ILE A 114 13.66 12.96 2.30
CA ILE A 114 13.26 14.08 3.17
C ILE A 114 13.90 13.97 4.55
N ARG A 115 13.95 12.76 5.12
CA ARG A 115 14.53 12.54 6.45
C ARG A 115 16.04 12.73 6.44
N LEU A 116 16.72 12.20 5.42
CA LEU A 116 18.17 12.30 5.26
C LEU A 116 18.59 13.75 5.06
N ASP A 117 17.98 14.46 4.11
CA ASP A 117 18.27 15.86 3.84
C ASP A 117 18.07 16.75 5.07
N ARG A 118 16.97 16.54 5.79
CA ARG A 118 16.67 17.29 7.02
C ARG A 118 17.70 16.99 8.10
N PHE A 119 18.15 15.75 8.22
CA PHE A 119 19.18 15.34 9.19
C PHE A 119 20.54 15.93 8.84
N ASP A 120 20.94 15.89 7.57
CA ASP A 120 22.20 16.44 7.09
C ASP A 120 22.23 17.97 7.18
N ALA A 121 21.06 18.63 7.10
CA ALA A 121 20.91 20.06 7.35
C ALA A 121 20.98 20.46 8.84
N MET A 122 20.91 19.51 9.78
CA MET A 122 21.04 19.78 11.22
C MET A 122 22.49 20.10 11.61
N SER A 123 22.65 20.81 12.73
CA SER A 123 23.96 20.94 13.37
C SER A 123 24.46 19.59 13.92
N PRO A 124 25.79 19.41 14.11
CA PRO A 124 26.33 18.18 14.69
C PRO A 124 25.76 17.82 16.07
N GLU A 125 25.43 18.82 16.89
CA GLU A 125 24.81 18.64 18.21
C GLU A 125 23.38 18.11 18.09
N GLU A 126 22.56 18.72 17.23
CA GLU A 126 21.19 18.26 16.94
C GLU A 126 21.19 16.84 16.37
N GLN A 127 22.12 16.51 15.47
CA GLN A 127 22.27 15.16 14.94
C GLN A 127 22.61 14.13 16.03
N ALA A 128 23.48 14.50 16.98
CA ALA A 128 23.87 13.62 18.08
C ALA A 128 22.67 13.34 19.02
N GLU A 129 21.87 14.36 19.29
CA GLU A 129 20.65 14.20 20.08
C GLU A 129 19.63 13.31 19.37
N GLU A 130 19.41 13.52 18.07
CA GLU A 130 18.47 12.71 17.29
C GLU A 130 18.90 11.24 17.22
N ARG A 131 20.21 10.95 17.07
CA ARG A 131 20.76 9.59 17.18
C ARG A 131 20.50 8.98 18.56
N ARG A 132 20.68 9.74 19.64
CA ARG A 132 20.41 9.29 21.01
C ARG A 132 18.93 8.95 21.20
N ARG A 133 18.01 9.78 20.69
CA ARG A 133 16.56 9.52 20.73
C ARG A 133 16.20 8.27 19.94
N ALA A 134 16.75 8.11 18.73
CA ALA A 134 16.52 6.94 17.89
C ALA A 134 17.03 5.64 18.56
N GLU A 135 18.20 5.70 19.21
CA GLU A 135 18.74 4.57 19.95
C GLU A 135 17.87 4.19 21.15
N GLN A 136 17.39 5.19 21.91
CA GLN A 136 16.49 4.96 23.03
C GLN A 136 15.17 4.31 22.58
N SER A 137 14.56 4.80 21.51
CA SER A 137 13.33 4.22 20.95
C SER A 137 13.53 2.78 20.45
N ARG A 138 14.69 2.47 19.86
CA ARG A 138 15.05 1.09 19.46
C ARG A 138 15.13 0.17 20.66
N ARG A 139 15.82 0.58 21.73
CA ARG A 139 15.92 -0.19 22.98
C ARG A 139 14.55 -0.44 23.60
N GLU A 140 13.68 0.57 23.64
CA GLU A 140 12.30 0.44 24.13
C GLU A 140 11.49 -0.57 23.28
N SER A 141 11.62 -0.50 21.96
CA SER A 141 10.95 -1.44 21.03
C SER A 141 11.45 -2.87 21.20
N GLU A 142 12.75 -3.07 21.37
CA GLU A 142 13.36 -4.38 21.64
C GLU A 142 12.90 -4.95 22.98
N ASN A 143 12.86 -4.11 24.02
CA ASN A 143 12.35 -4.50 25.33
C ASN A 143 10.88 -4.93 25.25
N HIS A 144 10.03 -4.14 24.59
CA HIS A 144 8.62 -4.48 24.40
C HIS A 144 8.44 -5.80 23.64
N LYS A 145 9.20 -6.00 22.56
CA LYS A 145 9.20 -7.27 21.81
C LYS A 145 9.61 -8.46 22.68
N ASN A 146 10.60 -8.28 23.54
CA ASN A 146 11.06 -9.31 24.46
C ASN A 146 10.03 -9.60 25.56
N GLU A 147 9.32 -8.59 26.06
CA GLU A 147 8.22 -8.77 27.01
C GLU A 147 7.05 -9.56 26.41
N ILE A 148 6.63 -9.24 25.18
CA ILE A 148 5.59 -9.99 24.47
C ILE A 148 6.01 -11.46 24.32
N LYS A 149 7.25 -11.71 23.88
CA LYS A 149 7.78 -13.08 23.76
C LYS A 149 7.79 -13.84 25.08
N LYS A 150 8.06 -13.16 26.21
CA LYS A 150 8.03 -13.79 27.54
C LYS A 150 6.59 -14.15 27.94
N LYS A 151 5.61 -13.27 27.69
CA LYS A 151 4.20 -13.54 27.99
C LYS A 151 3.67 -14.73 27.19
N LEU A 152 3.95 -14.79 25.89
CA LEU A 152 3.54 -15.90 25.03
C LEU A 152 4.14 -17.25 25.47
N LYS A 153 5.35 -17.26 26.03
CA LYS A 153 5.99 -18.47 26.56
C LYS A 153 5.53 -18.88 27.96
N MET A 154 4.78 -18.04 28.68
CA MET A 154 4.19 -18.37 29.98
C MET A 154 2.73 -18.84 29.87
N GLU A 155 2.14 -18.69 28.69
CA GLU A 155 0.77 -19.13 28.36
C GLU A 155 0.75 -20.50 27.65
N GLU A 156 1.93 -21.10 27.38
CA GLU A 156 2.15 -22.48 26.90
C GLU A 156 2.53 -23.40 28.07
#